data_AF-A0A7W1ZWB2-F1
#
_entry.id   AF-A0A7W1ZWB2-F1
#
_cell.length_a   1.000
_cell.length_b   1.000
_cell.length_c   1.000
_cell.angle_alpha   90.00
_cell.angle_beta   90.00
_cell.angle_gamma   90.00
#
_symmetry.space_group_name_H-M   'P 1'
#
loop_
_entity.id
_entity.type
_entity.pdbx_description
1 polymer ?
#
loop_
_entity_poly.entity_id
_entity_poly.type
_entity_poly.pdbx_seq_one_letter_code
_entity_poly.pdbx_strand_id
1 'polypeptide(L)' 'SIAETREVLDFCAKNHIAPDVEMISIQDINHAFKRMEKEDVRYRFVIDMASIKKEQG' A
#
# COMPACT_ATOMS: atom_id res chain seq x y z
N SER A 1 -5.57 17.95 11.12
CA SER A 1 -6.90 17.57 11.61
C SER A 1 -7.00 16.03 11.67
N ILE A 2 -6.72 15.44 12.84
CA ILE A 2 -6.86 13.98 13.05
C ILE A 2 -8.32 13.52 12.94
N ALA A 3 -9.27 14.38 13.34
CA ALA A 3 -10.70 14.10 13.30
C ALA A 3 -11.21 13.87 11.87
N GLU A 4 -10.92 14.77 10.93
CA GLU A 4 -11.32 14.65 9.52
C GLU A 4 -10.75 13.38 8.86
N THR A 5 -9.49 13.03 9.16
CA THR A 5 -8.89 11.78 8.66
C THR A 5 -9.64 10.55 9.20
N ARG A 6 -10.01 10.58 10.48
CA ARG A 6 -10.77 9.50 11.10
C ARG A 6 -12.18 9.36 10.52
N GLU A 7 -12.85 10.46 10.23
CA GLU A 7 -14.18 10.46 9.58
C GLU A 7 -14.13 9.79 8.20
N VAL A 8 -13.10 10.08 7.39
CA VAL A 8 -12.91 9.43 6.08
C VAL A 8 -12.64 7.94 6.23
N LEU A 9 -11.79 7.53 7.18
CA LEU A 9 -11.52 6.11 7.43
C LEU A 9 -12.77 5.35 7.89
N ASP A 10 -13.53 5.93 8.82
CA ASP A 10 -14.76 5.34 9.35
C ASP A 10 -15.83 5.23 8.25
N PHE A 11 -15.94 6.23 7.37
CA PHE A 11 -16.82 6.19 6.21
C PHE A 11 -16.43 5.07 5.24
N CYS A 12 -15.15 4.95 4.88
CA CYS A 12 -14.67 3.91 3.98
C CYS A 12 -14.93 2.50 4.56
N ALA A 13 -14.66 2.31 5.85
CA ALA A 13 -14.89 1.04 6.54
C ALA A 13 -16.38 0.64 6.55
N LYS A 14 -17.29 1.59 6.85
CA LYS A 14 -18.75 1.35 6.85
C LYS A 14 -19.31 1.01 5.47
N ASN A 15 -18.75 1.61 4.42
CA ASN A 15 -19.23 1.44 3.05
C ASN A 15 -18.44 0.39 2.26
N HIS A 16 -17.56 -0.38 2.91
CA HIS A 16 -16.71 -1.38 2.26
C HIS A 16 -15.88 -0.82 1.09
N ILE A 17 -15.43 0.43 1.22
CA ILE A 17 -14.58 1.09 0.23
C ILE A 17 -13.13 0.72 0.56
N ALA A 18 -12.56 -0.17 -0.24
CA ALA A 18 -11.16 -0.55 -0.16
C ALA A 18 -10.45 -0.20 -1.48
N PRO A 19 -9.18 0.24 -1.43
CA PRO A 19 -8.38 0.38 -2.64
C PRO A 19 -7.97 -1.00 -3.16
N ASP A 20 -7.87 -1.13 -4.48
CA ASP A 20 -7.14 -2.23 -5.09
C ASP A 20 -5.65 -2.04 -4.86
N VAL A 21 -5.00 -3.05 -4.28
CA VAL A 21 -3.59 -2.99 -3.88
C VAL A 21 -2.81 -4.21 -4.35
N GLU A 22 -1.54 -4.00 -4.67
CA GLU A 22 -0.55 -5.06 -4.79
C GLU A 22 0.40 -4.96 -3.59
N MET A 23 0.37 -6.01 -2.76
CA MET A 23 1.28 -6.14 -1.63
C MET A 23 2.67 -6.53 -2.13
N ILE A 24 3.70 -5.78 -1.73
CA ILE A 24 5.10 -6.06 -2.09
C ILE A 24 5.94 -6.27 -0.83
N SER A 25 7.00 -7.07 -0.98
CA SER A 25 8.05 -7.18 0.02
C SER A 25 8.92 -5.92 0.00
N ILE A 26 9.52 -5.53 1.12
CA ILE A 26 10.38 -4.33 1.17
C ILE A 26 11.60 -4.47 0.23
N GLN A 27 12.07 -5.70 0.00
CA GLN A 27 13.18 -6.01 -0.91
C GLN A 27 12.83 -5.67 -2.38
N ASP A 28 11.56 -5.67 -2.73
CA ASP A 28 11.07 -5.45 -4.10
C ASP A 28 10.80 -3.97 -4.40
N ILE A 29 11.08 -3.05 -3.46
CA ILE A 29 10.72 -1.63 -3.58
C ILE A 29 11.25 -0.97 -4.86
N ASN A 30 12.51 -1.25 -5.23
CA ASN A 30 13.11 -0.71 -6.44
C ASN A 30 12.45 -1.25 -7.72
N HIS A 31 12.01 -2.51 -7.71
CA HIS A 31 11.31 -3.11 -8.84
C HIS A 31 9.88 -2.55 -8.95
N ALA A 32 9.17 -2.42 -7.85
CA ALA A 32 7.84 -1.79 -7.80
C ALA A 32 7.87 -0.33 -8.26
N PHE A 33 8.90 0.43 -7.87
CA PHE A 33 9.08 1.82 -8.31
C PHE A 33 9.23 1.92 -9.84
N LYS A 34 10.07 1.08 -10.45
CA LYS A 34 10.21 1.03 -11.92
C LYS A 34 8.94 0.62 -12.65
N ARG A 35 8.07 -0.18 -12.01
CA ARG A 35 6.75 -0.56 -12.57
C ARG A 35 5.77 0.60 -12.46
N MET A 36 5.79 1.33 -11.35
CA MET A 36 5.00 2.54 -11.15
C MET A 36 5.34 3.61 -12.20
N GLU A 37 6.64 3.84 -12.47
CA GLU A 37 7.10 4.81 -13.50
C GLU A 37 6.62 4.48 -14.92
N LYS A 38 6.35 3.20 -15.22
CA LYS A 38 5.85 2.76 -16.53
C LYS A 38 4.35 3.00 -16.73
N GLU A 39 3.66 3.58 -15.73
CA GLU A 39 2.21 3.87 -15.72
C GLU A 39 1.30 2.66 -16.00
N ASP A 40 1.83 1.44 -15.98
CA ASP A 40 1.12 0.20 -16.33
C ASP A 40 0.45 -0.48 -15.12
N VAL A 41 0.07 0.30 -14.10
CA VAL A 41 -0.52 -0.23 -12.86
C VAL A 41 -1.77 0.55 -12.46
N ARG A 42 -2.91 -0.16 -12.43
CA ARG A 42 -4.22 0.34 -12.01
C ARG A 42 -4.51 0.07 -10.52
N TYR A 43 -3.49 0.08 -9.67
CA TYR A 43 -3.60 -0.26 -8.25
C TYR A 43 -2.45 0.35 -7.46
N ARG A 44 -2.61 0.46 -6.14
CA ARG A 44 -1.56 1.00 -5.26
C ARG A 44 -0.61 -0.10 -4.81
N PHE A 45 0.69 0.16 -4.82
CA PHE A 45 1.64 -0.70 -4.11
C PHE A 45 1.56 -0.45 -2.60
N VAL A 46 1.50 -1.51 -1.81
CA VAL A 46 1.56 -1.47 -0.36
C VAL A 46 2.70 -2.34 0.11
N ILE A 47 3.63 -1.77 0.88
CA ILE A 47 4.78 -2.51 1.39
C ILE A 47 4.35 -3.27 2.65
N ASP A 48 4.54 -4.59 2.65
CA ASP A 48 4.40 -5.39 3.86
C ASP A 48 5.59 -5.15 4.79
N MET A 49 5.40 -4.37 5.84
CA MET A 49 6.44 -4.06 6.81
C MET A 49 6.92 -5.29 7.60
N ALA A 50 6.13 -6.37 7.66
CA ALA A 50 6.59 -7.62 8.29
C ALA A 50 7.74 -8.28 7.49
N SER A 51 7.85 -7.97 6.19
CA SER A 51 8.92 -8.47 5.33
C SER A 51 10.32 -7.95 5.68
N ILE A 52 10.43 -6.89 6.50
CA ILE A 52 11.71 -6.40 7.01
C ILE A 52 12.47 -7.49 7.76
N LYS A 53 11.77 -8.36 8.50
CA LYS A 53 12.42 -9.43 9.26
C LYS A 53 13.09 -10.49 8.38
N LYS A 54 12.71 -10.59 7.10
CA LYS A 54 13.33 -11.52 6.15
C LYS A 54 14.72 -11.06 5.67
N GLU A 55 15.13 -9.82 5.99
CA GLU A 55 16.50 -9.31 5.75
C GLU A 55 17.49 -9.67 6.84
N GLN A 56 17.01 -10.08 8.02
CA GLN A 56 17.87 -10.50 9.13
C GLN A 56 18.14 -12.00 9.01
N GLY A 57 18.93 -12.35 7.98
CA GLY A 57 19.62 -13.64 7.85
C GLY A 57 21.01 -13.57 8.47
#